data_AF-A0A9E0E850-F1
#
_entry.id   AF-A0A9E0E850-F1
#
_cell.length_a   1.000
_cell.length_b   1.000
_cell.length_c   1.000
_cell.angle_alpha   90.00
_cell.angle_beta   90.00
_cell.angle_gamma   90.00
#
_symmetry.space_group_name_H-M   'P 1'
#
loop_
_entity.id
_entity.type
_entity.pdbx_description
1 polymer ?
#
loop_
_entity_poly.entity_id
_entity_poly.type
_entity_poly.pdbx_seq_one_letter_code
_entity_poly.pdbx_strand_id
1 'polypeptide(L)'
;MALLVSVGFAGLERVHGLVRSRNTILLCEPCAEDLVAAIAALAERHRSDEHLHDIGAEAEGDRFERLNDQLLRLHRMIETLVQDRTSEEGDLHSWNDDEVMLKSPARPYQASSHQSSGPEQRVTAHQVRAVLRARRLRDHLVAADLFADPAWDILLDLLAARLENTQVSVSSLCIAAAVPPTTALRWIRHLTDRGLLKRQADSRDGRRIFIALSDSGMEAVVRWFQESRPHLQCMMDGAG
;
A
#
# COMPACT_ATOMS: atom_id res chain seq x y z
N MET A 1 -28.60 15.95 10.53
CA MET A 1 -29.26 15.72 9.23
C MET A 1 -28.20 15.67 8.15
N ALA A 2 -27.90 14.48 7.62
CA ALA A 2 -26.98 14.31 6.51
C ALA A 2 -27.64 14.74 5.20
N LEU A 3 -26.90 15.45 4.34
CA LEU A 3 -27.38 15.89 3.03
C LEU A 3 -26.51 15.24 1.96
N LEU A 4 -27.13 14.56 0.99
CA LEU A 4 -26.44 14.06 -0.19
C LEU A 4 -26.84 14.94 -1.37
N VAL A 5 -25.86 15.54 -2.04
CA VAL A 5 -26.11 16.43 -3.18
C VAL A 5 -25.37 15.92 -4.41
N SER A 6 -26.14 15.53 -5.42
CA SER A 6 -25.61 15.16 -6.74
C SER A 6 -25.64 16.38 -7.67
N VAL A 7 -24.51 16.70 -8.30
CA VAL A 7 -24.38 17.83 -9.21
C VAL A 7 -23.53 17.46 -10.44
N GLY A 8 -23.82 18.05 -11.60
CA GLY A 8 -22.94 17.95 -12.77
C GLY A 8 -21.73 18.88 -12.66
N PHE A 9 -20.65 18.60 -13.39
CA PHE A 9 -19.37 19.33 -13.25
C PHE A 9 -19.50 20.85 -13.39
N ALA A 10 -20.33 21.31 -14.33
CA ALA A 10 -20.58 22.74 -14.56
C ALA A 10 -21.31 23.46 -13.40
N GLY A 11 -21.94 22.71 -12.48
CA GLY A 11 -22.71 23.24 -11.36
C GLY A 11 -21.98 23.22 -10.01
N LEU A 12 -20.77 22.64 -9.96
CA LEU A 12 -20.06 22.30 -8.73
C LEU A 12 -19.74 23.54 -7.86
N GLU A 13 -19.21 24.59 -8.48
CA GLU A 13 -18.91 25.87 -7.83
C GLU A 13 -20.15 26.53 -7.20
N ARG A 14 -21.30 26.38 -7.86
CA ARG A 14 -22.56 27.00 -7.42
C ARG A 14 -23.14 26.27 -6.21
N VAL A 15 -23.01 24.94 -6.17
CA VAL A 15 -23.45 24.12 -5.04
C VAL A 15 -22.51 24.25 -3.84
N HIS A 16 -21.20 24.34 -4.07
CA HIS A 16 -20.22 24.60 -3.02
C HIS A 16 -20.51 25.92 -2.27
N GLY A 17 -20.97 26.96 -2.98
CA GLY A 17 -21.34 28.23 -2.36
C GLY A 17 -22.62 28.18 -1.51
N LEU A 18 -23.55 27.28 -1.83
CA LEU A 18 -24.88 27.19 -1.19
C LEU A 18 -24.91 26.18 -0.03
N VAL A 19 -24.10 25.13 -0.10
CA VAL A 19 -24.06 24.06 0.89
C VAL A 19 -22.98 24.36 1.93
N ARG A 20 -23.40 24.63 3.17
CA ARG A 20 -22.48 24.98 4.28
C ARG A 20 -22.52 24.02 5.47
N SER A 21 -23.22 22.90 5.39
CA SER A 21 -23.32 21.97 6.52
C SER A 21 -22.13 21.00 6.54
N ARG A 22 -21.61 20.71 7.74
CA ARG A 22 -20.46 19.81 7.96
C ARG A 22 -20.70 18.35 7.56
N ASN A 23 -21.96 17.97 7.36
CA ASN A 23 -22.37 16.60 7.02
C ASN A 23 -22.98 16.51 5.61
N THR A 24 -22.49 17.33 4.67
CA THR A 24 -22.85 17.16 3.25
C THR A 24 -21.81 16.36 2.50
N ILE A 25 -22.26 15.33 1.80
CA ILE A 25 -21.47 14.64 0.79
C ILE A 25 -21.90 15.17 -0.58
N LEU A 26 -20.96 15.78 -1.29
CA LEU A 26 -21.15 16.28 -2.64
C LEU A 26 -20.62 15.24 -3.63
N LEU A 27 -21.48 14.77 -4.52
CA LEU A 27 -21.10 13.85 -5.58
C LEU A 27 -21.19 14.57 -6.94
N CYS A 28 -20.10 14.51 -7.70
CA CYS A 28 -20.04 15.11 -9.03
C CYS A 28 -20.22 14.01 -10.08
N GLU A 29 -21.29 14.08 -10.86
CA GLU A 29 -21.64 13.09 -11.89
C GLU A 29 -21.60 11.64 -11.39
N PRO A 30 -22.27 11.30 -10.26
CA PRO A 30 -22.15 9.98 -9.65
C PRO A 30 -22.75 8.87 -10.49
N CYS A 31 -22.10 7.71 -10.48
CA CYS A 31 -22.72 6.46 -10.91
C CYS A 31 -23.58 5.85 -9.80
N ALA A 32 -24.30 4.76 -10.09
CA ALA A 32 -25.16 4.10 -9.11
C ALA A 32 -24.39 3.59 -7.88
N GLU A 33 -23.15 3.13 -8.08
CA GLU A 33 -22.29 2.63 -7.00
C GLU A 33 -21.82 3.75 -6.06
N ASP A 34 -21.50 4.93 -6.59
CA ASP A 34 -21.12 6.11 -5.81
C ASP A 34 -22.26 6.54 -4.88
N LEU A 35 -23.50 6.46 -5.36
CA LEU A 35 -24.69 6.75 -4.56
C LEU A 35 -24.85 5.72 -3.43
N VAL A 36 -24.68 4.43 -3.71
CA VAL A 36 -24.77 3.37 -2.68
C VAL A 36 -23.66 3.52 -1.64
N ALA A 37 -22.42 3.76 -2.07
CA ALA A 37 -21.29 3.96 -1.18
C ALA A 37 -21.46 5.19 -0.30
N ALA A 38 -21.93 6.31 -0.87
CA ALA A 38 -22.18 7.52 -0.11
C ALA A 38 -23.34 7.38 0.89
N ILE A 39 -24.40 6.66 0.52
CA ILE A 39 -25.50 6.33 1.44
C ILE A 39 -25.01 5.42 2.58
N ALA A 40 -24.20 4.40 2.28
CA ALA A 40 -23.61 3.50 3.27
C ALA A 40 -22.69 4.25 4.24
N ALA A 41 -21.84 5.15 3.73
CA ALA A 41 -20.98 6.01 4.53
C ALA A 41 -21.77 6.96 5.43
N LEU A 42 -22.90 7.50 4.95
CA LEU A 42 -23.80 8.32 5.78
C LEU A 42 -24.51 7.50 6.86
N ALA A 43 -24.92 6.27 6.56
CA ALA A 43 -25.53 5.37 7.53
C ALA A 43 -24.54 4.94 8.64
N GLU A 44 -23.28 4.71 8.30
CA GLU A 44 -22.21 4.47 9.29
C GLU A 44 -21.92 5.71 10.12
N ARG A 45 -21.88 6.90 9.51
CA ARG A 45 -21.69 8.16 10.24
C ARG A 45 -22.84 8.47 11.18
N HIS A 46 -24.09 8.14 10.82
CA HIS A 46 -25.21 8.26 11.74
C HIS A 46 -25.17 7.24 12.89
N ARG A 47 -24.74 5.99 12.64
CA ARG A 47 -24.47 5.03 13.73
C ARG A 47 -23.36 5.52 14.67
N SER A 48 -22.31 6.15 14.11
CA SER A 48 -21.22 6.73 14.87
C SER A 48 -21.66 7.98 15.64
N ASP A 49 -22.46 8.88 15.07
CA ASP A 49 -23.01 10.06 15.78
C ASP A 49 -24.01 9.66 16.87
N GLU A 50 -24.83 8.62 16.65
CA GLU A 50 -25.70 8.03 17.71
C GLU A 50 -24.87 7.38 18.82
N HIS A 51 -23.73 6.77 18.51
CA HIS A 51 -22.82 6.19 19.51
C HIS A 51 -21.90 7.23 20.19
N LEU A 52 -21.61 8.36 19.54
CA LEU A 52 -20.66 9.36 20.02
C LEU A 52 -21.30 10.42 20.93
N HIS A 53 -22.63 10.44 21.06
CA HIS A 53 -23.31 11.40 21.93
C HIS A 53 -23.52 10.99 23.39
N ASP A 54 -22.82 9.96 23.91
CA ASP A 54 -22.83 9.73 25.37
C ASP A 54 -21.57 9.12 26.04
N ILE A 55 -20.42 8.92 25.36
CA ILE A 55 -19.28 8.21 26.03
C ILE A 55 -17.87 8.70 25.64
N GLY A 56 -17.73 9.95 25.16
CA GLY A 56 -16.45 10.40 24.60
C GLY A 56 -15.45 11.03 25.59
N ALA A 57 -15.92 11.90 26.51
CA ALA A 57 -15.00 12.83 27.16
C ALA A 57 -14.47 12.37 28.54
N GLU A 58 -15.24 11.58 29.30
CA GLU A 58 -14.84 11.12 30.64
C GLU A 58 -14.19 9.71 30.64
N ALA A 59 -14.51 8.86 29.66
CA ALA A 59 -14.09 7.45 29.67
C ALA A 59 -12.64 7.19 29.22
N GLU A 60 -12.02 8.11 28.48
CA GLU A 60 -10.68 7.90 27.92
C GLU A 60 -9.58 8.27 28.92
N GLY A 61 -9.79 9.30 29.74
CA GLY A 61 -8.92 9.62 30.89
C GLY A 61 -8.95 8.52 31.95
N ASP A 62 -10.15 8.10 32.35
CA ASP A 62 -10.36 7.01 33.31
C ASP A 62 -9.76 5.67 32.83
N ARG A 63 -9.83 5.38 31.53
CA ARG A 63 -9.27 4.15 30.96
C ARG A 63 -7.75 4.18 30.90
N PHE A 64 -7.16 5.33 30.58
CA PHE A 64 -5.71 5.51 30.63
C PHE A 64 -5.17 5.47 32.06
N GLU A 65 -5.83 6.12 33.02
CA GLU A 65 -5.45 6.06 34.44
C GLU A 65 -5.56 4.63 34.98
N ARG A 66 -6.66 3.91 34.70
CA ARG A 66 -6.81 2.50 35.11
C ARG A 66 -5.75 1.61 34.49
N LEU A 67 -5.37 1.85 33.23
CA LEU A 67 -4.31 1.08 32.57
C LEU A 67 -2.94 1.38 33.19
N ASN A 68 -2.66 2.64 33.52
CA ASN A 68 -1.41 3.05 34.14
C ASN A 68 -1.28 2.51 35.58
N ASP A 69 -2.38 2.51 36.33
CA ASP A 69 -2.46 1.88 37.66
C ASP A 69 -2.24 0.36 37.60
N GLN A 70 -2.76 -0.31 36.58
CA GLN A 70 -2.51 -1.73 36.36
C GLN A 70 -1.04 -2.02 36.02
N LEU A 71 -0.40 -1.18 35.20
CA LEU A 71 1.03 -1.29 34.91
C LEU A 71 1.89 -1.12 36.16
N LEU A 72 1.60 -0.10 36.98
CA LEU A 72 2.32 0.13 38.24
C LEU A 72 2.10 -0.99 39.24
N ARG A 73 0.91 -1.60 39.28
CA ARG A 73 0.63 -2.78 40.12
C ARG A 73 1.42 -4.00 39.67
N LEU A 74 1.49 -4.26 38.35
CA LEU A 74 2.28 -5.36 37.80
C LEU A 74 3.77 -5.17 38.07
N HIS A 75 4.29 -3.96 37.93
CA HIS A 75 5.69 -3.67 38.21
C HIS A 75 6.05 -3.99 39.67
N ARG A 76 5.18 -3.58 40.61
CA ARG A 76 5.37 -3.86 42.04
C ARG A 76 5.25 -5.34 42.39
N MET A 77 4.42 -6.08 41.64
CA MET A 77 4.27 -7.54 41.79
C MET A 77 5.49 -8.29 41.24
N ILE A 78 6.08 -7.80 40.14
CA ILE A 78 7.34 -8.32 39.62
C ILE A 78 8.48 -8.02 40.59
N GLU A 79 8.57 -6.81 41.13
CA GLU A 79 9.57 -6.47 42.15
C GLU A 79 9.45 -7.36 43.37
N THR A 80 8.25 -7.57 43.92
CA THR A 80 8.05 -8.49 45.06
C THR A 80 8.43 -9.93 44.73
N LEU A 81 8.09 -10.45 43.54
CA LEU A 81 8.49 -11.80 43.12
C LEU A 81 9.99 -11.93 42.80
N VAL A 82 10.66 -10.84 42.44
CA VAL A 82 12.12 -10.81 42.24
C VAL A 82 12.83 -10.70 43.59
N GLN A 83 12.30 -9.94 44.54
CA GLN A 83 12.82 -9.86 45.92
C GLN A 83 12.65 -11.20 46.67
N ASP A 84 11.55 -11.93 46.45
CA ASP A 84 11.31 -13.23 47.11
C ASP A 84 12.19 -14.36 46.53
N ARG A 85 12.67 -14.24 45.29
CA ARG A 85 13.52 -15.25 44.65
C ARG A 85 15.02 -15.12 44.94
N THR A 86 15.44 -14.17 45.76
CA THR A 86 16.84 -14.11 46.25
C THR A 86 17.02 -14.67 47.66
N SER A 87 16.00 -15.35 48.19
CA SER A 87 16.11 -16.13 49.42
C SER A 87 15.65 -17.56 49.12
N GLU A 88 16.46 -18.55 49.49
CA GLU A 88 16.22 -20.01 49.38
C GLU A 88 16.72 -20.70 48.10
N GLU A 89 17.96 -21.17 48.23
CA GLU A 89 18.57 -22.31 47.55
C GLU A 89 17.72 -23.58 47.70
N GLY A 90 17.66 -24.44 46.66
CA GLY A 90 17.27 -25.84 46.84
C GLY A 90 16.63 -26.55 45.64
N ASP A 91 17.45 -27.32 44.93
CA ASP A 91 17.19 -28.61 44.26
C ASP A 91 15.81 -28.97 43.63
N LEU A 92 15.82 -29.03 42.29
CA LEU A 92 15.65 -30.19 41.40
C LEU A 92 14.46 -31.20 41.53
N HIS A 93 13.99 -31.62 40.33
CA HIS A 93 13.08 -32.75 39.97
C HIS A 93 11.56 -32.49 40.09
N SER A 94 10.64 -33.07 39.32
CA SER A 94 10.56 -33.91 38.12
C SER A 94 9.05 -34.16 37.91
N TRP A 95 8.51 -33.86 36.70
CA TRP A 95 7.31 -34.43 36.05
C TRP A 95 5.99 -34.56 36.86
N ASN A 96 4.84 -34.08 36.37
CA ASN A 96 4.02 -34.78 35.36
C ASN A 96 2.69 -34.06 35.06
N ASP A 97 2.20 -34.33 33.85
CA ASP A 97 0.83 -34.13 33.37
C ASP A 97 -0.22 -34.70 34.34
N ASP A 98 -1.28 -33.92 34.62
CA ASP A 98 -2.67 -34.36 34.48
C ASP A 98 -3.65 -33.19 34.71
N GLU A 99 -4.12 -32.65 33.57
CA GLU A 99 -5.51 -32.28 33.27
C GLU A 99 -6.25 -31.18 34.07
N VAL A 100 -6.25 -29.95 33.52
CA VAL A 100 -7.50 -29.19 33.23
C VAL A 100 -7.32 -28.39 31.93
N MET A 101 -7.84 -28.92 30.83
CA MET A 101 -7.80 -28.31 29.50
C MET A 101 -9.05 -27.46 29.26
N LEU A 102 -8.98 -26.15 29.54
CA LEU A 102 -10.01 -25.21 29.11
C LEU A 102 -9.69 -24.73 27.69
N LYS A 103 -10.19 -25.46 26.68
CA LYS A 103 -10.11 -25.04 25.27
C LYS A 103 -11.03 -23.84 25.06
N SER A 104 -10.48 -22.63 25.15
CA SER A 104 -11.08 -21.47 24.48
C SER A 104 -11.13 -21.77 22.97
N PRO A 105 -12.22 -21.43 22.26
CA PRO A 105 -12.26 -21.60 20.82
C PRO A 105 -11.17 -20.71 20.27
N ALA A 106 -10.12 -21.33 19.74
CA ALA A 106 -9.17 -20.63 18.90
C ALA A 106 -9.99 -20.08 17.75
N ARG A 107 -10.37 -18.79 17.82
CA ARG A 107 -10.42 -17.98 16.62
C ARG A 107 -8.96 -17.78 16.28
N PRO A 108 -8.39 -18.53 15.32
CA PRO A 108 -7.06 -18.18 14.87
C PRO A 108 -7.15 -16.73 14.44
N TYR A 109 -6.31 -15.90 15.06
CA TYR A 109 -5.93 -14.65 14.48
C TYR A 109 -5.30 -15.00 13.12
N GLN A 110 -6.14 -15.01 12.09
CA GLN A 110 -5.68 -14.93 10.72
C GLN A 110 -5.22 -13.49 10.56
N ALA A 111 -3.96 -13.22 10.90
CA ALA A 111 -3.21 -12.37 9.99
C ALA A 111 -3.45 -12.98 8.61
N SER A 112 -3.90 -12.20 7.65
CA SER A 112 -3.93 -12.59 6.26
C SER A 112 -2.49 -12.79 5.81
N SER A 113 -1.88 -13.91 6.24
CA SER A 113 -0.92 -14.64 5.45
C SER A 113 -1.72 -15.04 4.21
N HIS A 114 -1.71 -14.16 3.22
CA HIS A 114 -2.05 -14.50 1.85
C HIS A 114 -1.01 -15.52 1.36
N GLN A 115 -1.05 -16.74 1.88
CA GLN A 115 -0.82 -17.93 1.09
C GLN A 115 -2.10 -18.13 0.27
N SER A 116 -2.35 -17.19 -0.62
CA SER A 116 -3.31 -17.37 -1.70
C SER A 116 -2.67 -18.36 -2.66
N SER A 117 -2.84 -19.65 -2.41
CA SER A 117 -2.76 -20.69 -3.45
C SER A 117 -3.99 -20.59 -4.37
N GLY A 118 -4.32 -19.38 -4.83
CA GLY A 118 -4.90 -19.18 -6.16
C GLY A 118 -3.74 -19.18 -7.16
N PRO A 119 -3.97 -19.12 -8.49
CA PRO A 119 -2.85 -18.90 -9.39
C PRO A 119 -2.15 -17.62 -8.93
N GLU A 120 -0.92 -17.72 -8.43
CA GLU A 120 -0.07 -16.56 -8.15
C GLU A 120 -0.11 -15.73 -9.42
N GLN A 121 -0.91 -14.65 -9.43
CA GLN A 121 -1.20 -13.98 -10.68
C GLN A 121 0.00 -13.10 -10.99
N ARG A 122 0.98 -13.74 -11.63
CA ARG A 122 2.26 -13.16 -11.98
C ARG A 122 2.03 -11.93 -12.84
N VAL A 123 2.77 -10.87 -12.53
CA VAL A 123 2.79 -9.66 -13.34
C VAL A 123 3.18 -10.04 -14.77
N THR A 124 2.35 -9.66 -15.73
CA THR A 124 2.58 -9.94 -17.16
C THR A 124 3.21 -8.74 -17.85
N ALA A 125 4.00 -8.99 -18.91
CA ALA A 125 4.58 -7.91 -19.72
C ALA A 125 3.48 -6.97 -20.26
N HIS A 126 2.33 -7.52 -20.64
CA HIS A 126 1.19 -6.73 -21.12
C HIS A 126 0.69 -5.71 -20.08
N GLN A 127 0.57 -6.11 -18.80
CA GLN A 127 0.19 -5.20 -17.72
C GLN A 127 1.23 -4.09 -17.52
N VAL A 128 2.51 -4.43 -17.53
CA VAL A 128 3.61 -3.44 -17.40
C VAL A 128 3.58 -2.43 -18.56
N ARG A 129 3.43 -2.93 -19.79
CA ARG A 129 3.29 -2.10 -20.99
C ARG A 129 2.02 -1.25 -20.96
N ALA A 130 0.93 -1.72 -20.37
CA ALA A 130 -0.29 -0.92 -20.18
C ALA A 130 -0.05 0.28 -19.25
N VAL A 131 0.65 0.09 -18.13
CA VAL A 131 1.03 1.19 -17.23
C VAL A 131 1.94 2.20 -17.93
N LEU A 132 2.94 1.75 -18.68
CA LEU A 132 3.78 2.64 -19.49
C LEU A 132 2.95 3.43 -20.50
N ARG A 133 2.03 2.79 -21.23
CA ARG A 133 1.14 3.47 -22.19
C ARG A 133 0.25 4.52 -21.51
N ALA A 134 -0.32 4.22 -20.35
CA ALA A 134 -1.12 5.18 -19.59
C ALA A 134 -0.29 6.41 -19.17
N ARG A 135 0.96 6.21 -18.77
CA ARG A 135 1.89 7.31 -18.45
C ARG A 135 2.23 8.15 -19.67
N ARG A 136 2.50 7.51 -20.82
CA ARG A 136 2.74 8.23 -22.09
C ARG A 136 1.53 8.98 -22.60
N LEU A 137 0.33 8.46 -22.36
CA LEU A 137 -0.91 9.15 -22.72
C LEU A 137 -1.04 10.48 -21.96
N ARG A 138 -0.65 10.52 -20.69
CA ARG A 138 -0.60 11.77 -19.91
C ARG A 138 0.32 12.81 -20.58
N ASP A 139 1.49 12.40 -21.04
CA ASP A 139 2.46 13.30 -21.70
C ASP A 139 1.97 13.84 -23.05
N HIS A 140 1.02 13.15 -23.69
CA HIS A 140 0.37 13.63 -24.93
C HIS A 140 -0.79 14.58 -24.65
N LEU A 141 -1.50 14.38 -23.53
CA LEU A 141 -2.65 15.19 -23.15
C LEU A 141 -2.24 16.47 -22.41
N VAL A 142 -1.12 16.43 -21.70
CA VAL A 142 -0.58 17.55 -20.93
C VAL A 142 0.88 17.71 -21.30
N ALA A 143 1.38 18.95 -21.39
CA ALA A 143 2.73 19.21 -21.90
C ALA A 143 3.79 18.29 -21.24
N ALA A 144 4.53 17.56 -22.08
CA ALA A 144 5.38 16.44 -21.66
C ALA A 144 6.53 16.83 -20.70
N ASP A 145 6.83 18.12 -20.59
CA ASP A 145 7.83 18.67 -19.68
C ASP A 145 7.32 18.83 -18.25
N LEU A 146 6.01 18.76 -18.01
CA LEU A 146 5.41 18.90 -16.69
C LEU A 146 5.52 17.64 -15.83
N PHE A 147 5.45 16.46 -16.46
CA PHE A 147 5.36 15.19 -15.73
C PHE A 147 6.36 14.16 -16.24
N ALA A 148 7.56 14.17 -15.67
CA ALA A 148 8.56 13.15 -15.92
C ALA A 148 8.91 12.40 -14.63
N ASP A 149 8.89 11.07 -14.69
CA ASP A 149 9.43 10.21 -13.64
C ASP A 149 10.28 9.12 -14.31
N PRO A 150 11.50 9.51 -14.75
CA PRO A 150 12.38 8.67 -15.54
C PRO A 150 12.87 7.45 -14.79
N ALA A 151 12.96 7.52 -13.45
CA ALA A 151 13.39 6.40 -12.64
C ALA A 151 12.38 5.26 -12.74
N TRP A 152 11.10 5.56 -12.57
CA TRP A 152 10.05 4.57 -12.69
C TRP A 152 9.87 4.06 -14.11
N ASP A 153 9.94 4.93 -15.11
CA ASP A 153 9.80 4.54 -16.52
C ASP A 153 10.90 3.56 -16.95
N ILE A 154 12.14 3.77 -16.47
CA ILE A 154 13.27 2.84 -16.65
C ILE A 154 13.00 1.48 -15.99
N LEU A 155 12.52 1.49 -14.74
CA LEU A 155 12.23 0.26 -14.01
C LEU A 155 11.13 -0.56 -14.68
N LEU A 156 10.06 0.10 -15.15
CA LEU A 156 8.96 -0.54 -15.87
C LEU A 156 9.42 -1.11 -17.21
N ASP A 157 10.19 -0.37 -18.01
CA ASP A 157 10.65 -0.86 -19.31
C ASP A 157 11.58 -2.08 -19.18
N LEU A 158 12.48 -2.06 -18.19
CA LEU A 158 13.35 -3.20 -17.90
C LEU A 158 12.59 -4.40 -17.32
N LEU A 159 11.53 -4.18 -16.55
CA LEU A 159 10.67 -5.27 -16.10
C LEU A 159 9.93 -5.90 -17.30
N ALA A 160 9.36 -5.08 -18.19
CA ALA A 160 8.70 -5.58 -19.39
C ALA A 160 9.67 -6.38 -20.27
N ALA A 161 10.87 -5.87 -20.50
CA ALA A 161 11.91 -6.57 -21.25
C ALA A 161 12.32 -7.89 -20.61
N ARG A 162 12.48 -7.93 -19.27
CA ARG A 162 12.80 -9.17 -18.53
C ARG A 162 11.69 -10.21 -18.68
N LEU A 163 10.42 -9.80 -18.60
CA LEU A 163 9.27 -10.69 -18.80
C LEU A 163 9.15 -11.17 -20.26
N GLU A 164 9.62 -10.38 -21.22
CA GLU A 164 9.69 -10.71 -22.65
C GLU A 164 10.98 -11.48 -23.02
N ASN A 165 11.89 -11.72 -22.07
CA ASN A 165 13.23 -12.28 -22.29
C ASN A 165 14.07 -11.50 -23.33
N THR A 166 13.92 -10.18 -23.38
CA THR A 166 14.66 -9.30 -24.28
C THR A 166 15.77 -8.54 -23.54
N GLN A 167 16.86 -8.26 -24.25
CA GLN A 167 17.96 -7.44 -23.73
C GLN A 167 17.76 -5.97 -24.14
N VAL A 168 18.04 -5.04 -23.22
CA VAL A 168 17.85 -3.60 -23.45
C VAL A 168 19.20 -2.89 -23.49
N SER A 169 19.49 -2.24 -24.61
CA SER A 169 20.70 -1.41 -24.75
C SER A 169 20.53 -0.08 -24.02
N VAL A 170 21.65 0.56 -23.65
CA VAL A 170 21.61 1.91 -23.04
C VAL A 170 20.84 2.90 -23.92
N SER A 171 21.07 2.90 -25.23
CA SER A 171 20.38 3.81 -26.16
C SER A 171 18.87 3.58 -26.19
N SER A 172 18.42 2.32 -26.19
CA SER A 172 16.99 1.99 -26.12
C SER A 172 16.39 2.44 -24.79
N LEU A 173 17.11 2.23 -23.69
CA LEU A 173 16.65 2.60 -22.35
C LEU A 173 16.52 4.13 -22.19
N CYS A 174 17.41 4.91 -22.82
CA CYS A 174 17.29 6.37 -22.85
C CYS A 174 15.99 6.86 -23.51
N ILE A 175 15.52 6.17 -24.55
CA ILE A 175 14.24 6.49 -25.21
C ILE A 175 13.07 6.17 -24.25
N ALA A 176 13.14 5.00 -23.59
CA ALA A 176 12.13 4.58 -22.62
C ALA A 176 12.01 5.50 -21.41
N ALA A 177 13.11 6.14 -20.98
CA ALA A 177 13.15 7.05 -19.84
C ALA A 177 12.38 8.38 -20.02
N ALA A 178 11.87 8.69 -21.23
CA ALA A 178 11.05 9.88 -21.49
C ALA A 178 11.72 11.24 -21.26
N VAL A 179 13.05 11.28 -21.17
CA VAL A 179 13.82 12.49 -20.85
C VAL A 179 15.01 12.64 -21.79
N PRO A 180 15.65 13.83 -21.88
CA PRO A 180 16.86 14.00 -22.68
C PRO A 180 17.94 12.95 -22.34
N PRO A 181 18.72 12.46 -23.32
CA PRO A 181 19.65 11.34 -23.11
C PRO A 181 20.64 11.52 -21.96
N THR A 182 21.18 12.72 -21.78
CA THR A 182 22.13 13.03 -20.68
C THR A 182 21.47 12.90 -19.30
N THR A 183 20.19 13.26 -19.19
CA THR A 183 19.38 13.08 -17.99
C THR A 183 19.10 11.60 -17.73
N ALA A 184 18.74 10.84 -18.77
CA ALA A 184 18.53 9.39 -18.66
C ALA A 184 19.79 8.67 -18.18
N LEU A 185 20.96 8.99 -18.74
CA LEU A 185 22.24 8.41 -18.32
C LEU A 185 22.57 8.67 -16.85
N ARG A 186 22.23 9.85 -16.32
CA ARG A 186 22.39 10.18 -14.90
C ARG A 186 21.51 9.29 -14.03
N TRP A 187 20.25 9.09 -14.42
CA TRP A 187 19.32 8.20 -13.71
C TRP A 187 19.72 6.73 -13.79
N ILE A 188 20.15 6.25 -14.95
CA ILE A 188 20.67 4.89 -15.11
C ILE A 188 21.85 4.67 -14.16
N ARG A 189 22.78 5.64 -14.06
CA ARG A 189 23.89 5.57 -13.09
C ARG A 189 23.36 5.54 -11.66
N HIS A 190 22.48 6.47 -11.29
CA HIS A 190 21.92 6.54 -9.94
C HIS A 190 21.22 5.23 -9.52
N LEU A 191 20.40 4.64 -10.39
CA LEU A 191 19.71 3.38 -10.11
C LEU A 191 20.67 2.18 -10.10
N THR A 192 21.76 2.21 -10.88
CA THR A 192 22.82 1.21 -10.81
C THR A 192 23.56 1.29 -9.47
N ASP A 193 23.91 2.50 -9.02
CA ASP A 193 24.61 2.73 -7.76
C ASP A 193 23.76 2.32 -6.54
N ARG A 194 22.42 2.44 -6.66
CA ARG A 194 21.45 1.95 -5.67
C ARG A 194 21.22 0.44 -5.73
N GLY A 195 21.87 -0.28 -6.64
CA GLY A 195 21.73 -1.72 -6.80
C GLY A 195 20.40 -2.17 -7.40
N LEU A 196 19.62 -1.26 -8.00
CA LEU A 196 18.34 -1.59 -8.65
C LEU A 196 18.55 -2.08 -10.09
N LEU A 197 19.63 -1.65 -10.74
CA LEU A 197 20.01 -2.07 -12.10
C LEU A 197 21.37 -2.77 -12.08
N LYS A 198 21.59 -3.63 -13.08
CA LYS A 198 22.89 -4.26 -13.36
C LYS A 198 23.31 -4.03 -14.80
N ARG A 199 24.61 -3.79 -15.01
CA ARG A 199 25.23 -3.70 -16.35
C ARG A 199 25.68 -5.08 -16.77
N GLN A 200 25.36 -5.45 -18.00
CA GLN A 200 25.79 -6.71 -18.63
C GLN A 200 26.53 -6.37 -19.92
N ALA A 201 27.77 -6.84 -20.05
CA ALA A 201 28.47 -6.78 -21.32
C ALA A 201 27.84 -7.79 -22.28
N ASP A 202 27.69 -7.43 -23.56
CA ASP A 202 27.30 -8.39 -24.58
C ASP A 202 28.41 -9.43 -24.76
N SER A 203 28.07 -10.70 -24.60
CA SER A 203 28.97 -11.84 -24.81
C SER A 203 29.55 -11.94 -26.22
N ARG A 204 28.91 -11.31 -27.23
CA ARG A 204 29.29 -11.37 -28.64
C ARG A 204 29.97 -10.08 -29.13
N ASP A 205 29.74 -8.96 -28.44
CA ASP A 205 30.29 -7.64 -28.80
C ASP A 205 30.54 -6.79 -27.55
N GLY A 206 31.76 -6.80 -27.01
CA GLY A 206 32.14 -6.04 -25.81
C GLY A 206 31.97 -4.51 -25.91
N ARG A 207 31.63 -3.97 -27.09
CA ARG A 207 31.28 -2.55 -27.28
C ARG A 207 29.84 -2.24 -26.86
N ARG A 208 28.96 -3.24 -26.80
CA ARG A 208 27.56 -3.10 -26.42
C ARG A 208 27.38 -3.42 -24.95
N ILE A 209 26.86 -2.44 -24.23
CA ILE A 209 26.48 -2.59 -22.82
C ILE A 209 24.96 -2.69 -22.78
N PHE A 210 24.47 -3.79 -22.22
CA PHE A 210 23.07 -3.98 -21.88
C PHE A 210 22.84 -3.61 -20.42
N ILE A 211 21.64 -3.13 -20.14
CA ILE A 211 21.17 -2.86 -18.79
C ILE A 211 20.05 -3.85 -18.51
N ALA A 212 20.09 -4.46 -17.33
CA ALA A 212 19.05 -5.34 -16.84
C ALA A 212 18.60 -4.91 -15.44
N LEU A 213 17.38 -5.27 -15.10
CA LEU A 213 16.89 -5.14 -13.74
C LEU A 213 17.64 -6.10 -12.83
N SER A 214 18.07 -5.62 -11.66
CA SER A 214 18.55 -6.50 -10.58
C SER A 214 17.38 -7.31 -10.00
N ASP A 215 17.67 -8.25 -9.11
CA ASP A 215 16.63 -9.03 -8.44
C ASP A 215 15.87 -8.19 -7.40
N SER A 216 16.57 -7.29 -6.68
CA SER A 216 15.93 -6.33 -5.76
C SER A 216 15.05 -5.32 -6.50
N GLY A 217 15.51 -4.82 -7.65
CA GLY A 217 14.72 -3.96 -8.52
C GLY A 217 13.48 -4.66 -9.07
N MET A 218 13.59 -5.94 -9.41
CA MET A 218 12.45 -6.75 -9.83
C MET A 218 11.44 -6.92 -8.70
N GLU A 219 11.90 -7.32 -7.52
CA GLU A 219 11.06 -7.50 -6.34
C GLU A 219 10.29 -6.22 -6.01
N ALA A 220 10.96 -5.07 -5.99
CA ALA A 220 10.34 -3.78 -5.69
C ALA A 220 9.20 -3.43 -6.67
N VAL A 221 9.42 -3.57 -7.98
CA VAL A 221 8.41 -3.23 -8.99
C VAL A 221 7.27 -4.25 -8.98
N VAL A 222 7.58 -5.54 -8.87
CA VAL A 222 6.55 -6.60 -8.79
C VAL A 222 5.69 -6.42 -7.55
N ARG A 223 6.29 -6.12 -6.41
CA ARG A 223 5.57 -5.82 -5.16
C ARG A 223 4.65 -4.61 -5.34
N TRP A 224 5.11 -3.54 -5.98
CA TRP A 224 4.25 -2.40 -6.31
C TRP A 224 3.04 -2.82 -7.16
N PHE A 225 3.20 -3.70 -8.16
CA PHE A 225 2.06 -4.21 -8.94
C PHE A 225 1.09 -5.03 -8.09
N GLN A 226 1.59 -5.81 -7.14
CA GLN A 226 0.75 -6.61 -6.23
C GLN A 226 -0.05 -5.71 -5.28
N GLU A 227 0.58 -4.69 -4.70
CA GLU A 227 -0.05 -3.75 -3.77
C GLU A 227 -0.99 -2.76 -4.49
N SER A 228 -0.66 -2.31 -5.70
CA SER A 228 -1.50 -1.36 -6.47
C SER A 228 -2.71 -2.00 -7.12
N ARG A 229 -2.70 -3.33 -7.33
CA ARG A 229 -3.76 -4.06 -8.02
C ARG A 229 -5.19 -3.80 -7.49
N PRO A 230 -5.50 -3.91 -6.19
CA PRO A 230 -6.86 -3.66 -5.71
C PRO A 230 -7.35 -2.26 -6.07
N HIS A 231 -6.45 -1.28 -6.10
CA HIS A 231 -6.77 0.10 -6.47
C HIS A 231 -7.00 0.27 -7.98
N LEU A 232 -6.20 -0.42 -8.83
CA LEU A 232 -6.36 -0.37 -10.28
C LEU A 232 -7.57 -1.17 -10.79
N GLN A 233 -7.88 -2.29 -10.14
CA GLN A 233 -9.02 -3.15 -10.49
C GLN A 233 -10.35 -2.41 -10.24
N CYS A 234 -10.46 -1.68 -9.12
CA CYS A 234 -11.61 -0.84 -8.80
C CYS A 234 -11.89 0.23 -9.87
N MET A 235 -10.86 0.76 -10.54
CA MET A 235 -11.02 1.76 -11.61
C MET A 235 -11.46 1.16 -12.95
N MET A 236 -11.18 -0.13 -13.21
CA MET A 236 -11.53 -0.80 -14.48
C MET A 236 -12.89 -1.48 -14.43
N ASP A 237 -13.31 -1.99 -13.27
CA ASP A 237 -14.56 -2.75 -13.13
C ASP A 237 -15.80 -1.83 -13.00
N GLY A 238 -15.62 -0.55 -12.68
CA GLY A 238 -16.70 0.46 -12.57
C GLY A 238 -17.16 1.11 -13.89
N ALA A 239 -16.73 0.57 -15.04
CA ALA A 239 -17.05 1.12 -16.38
C ALA A 239 -18.11 0.31 -17.17
N GLY A 240 -18.87 -0.55 -16.48
CA GLY A 240 -19.89 -1.44 -17.08
C GLY A 240 -21.31 -0.91 -17.03
#